data_AF-A0A976Q3L8-F1
#
_entry.id   AF-A0A976Q3L8-F1
#
_cell.length_a   1.000
_cell.length_b   1.000
_cell.length_c   1.000
_cell.angle_alpha   90.00
_cell.angle_beta   90.00
_cell.angle_gamma   90.00
#
_symmetry.space_group_name_H-M   'P 1'
#
loop_
_entity.id
_entity.type
_entity.pdbx_description
1 polymer ?
#
loop_
_entity_poly.entity_id
_entity_poly.type
_entity_poly.pdbx_seq_one_letter_code
_entity_poly.pdbx_strand_id
1 'polypeptide(L)'
;MGAGVIPFTVLDGEVRFLFQKTFTGRKVGHLIDFGGGLGAGEDYRETAIREFVEETETMYFANNIRQASRTLESVRNQIPIVAALFNKTLAAHPDWCCRRAPGNPLKPKQWKTYFIEFPYRDIGVLNREWETDTVGRFKKRRELAWVSGSELLEIYRCTPDKLWKRVRQLENAKETIISIVQDKASG
;
A
#
# COMPACT_ATOMS: atom_id res chain seq x y z
N MET A 1 -16.49 -4.36 -5.55
CA MET A 1 -15.31 -3.68 -6.14
C MET A 1 -14.38 -3.26 -5.01
N GLY A 2 -13.10 -3.03 -5.28
CA GLY A 2 -12.18 -2.46 -4.30
C GLY A 2 -10.94 -1.91 -4.95
N ALA A 3 -10.16 -1.16 -4.19
CA ALA A 3 -8.88 -0.67 -4.64
C ALA A 3 -7.85 -0.68 -3.54
N GLY A 4 -6.59 -0.61 -3.94
CA GLY A 4 -5.50 -0.40 -3.01
C GLY A 4 -4.31 0.31 -3.65
N VAL A 5 -3.29 0.52 -2.83
CA VAL A 5 -2.02 1.08 -3.23
C VAL A 5 -0.89 0.24 -2.64
N ILE A 6 0.16 0.07 -3.43
CA ILE A 6 1.48 -0.38 -2.98
C ILE A 6 2.39 0.85 -3.14
N PRO A 7 2.61 1.63 -2.06
CA PRO A 7 3.56 2.72 -2.08
C PRO A 7 4.95 2.18 -2.38
N PHE A 8 5.76 2.93 -3.10
CA PHE A 8 7.19 2.66 -3.21
C PHE A 8 7.99 3.93 -2.98
N THR A 9 9.27 3.77 -2.68
CA THR A 9 10.21 4.88 -2.51
C THR A 9 11.57 4.50 -3.07
N VAL A 10 12.38 5.50 -3.41
CA VAL A 10 13.78 5.30 -3.78
C VAL A 10 14.63 5.71 -2.59
N LEU A 11 15.39 4.76 -2.04
CA LEU A 11 16.29 4.99 -0.92
C LEU A 11 17.66 4.41 -1.27
N ASP A 12 18.70 5.22 -1.21
CA ASP A 12 20.09 4.81 -1.52
C ASP A 12 20.22 4.13 -2.89
N GLY A 13 19.48 4.63 -3.90
CA GLY A 13 19.46 4.07 -5.25
C GLY A 13 18.64 2.78 -5.41
N GLU A 14 17.98 2.31 -4.36
CA GLU A 14 17.16 1.11 -4.37
C GLU A 14 15.67 1.44 -4.27
N VAL A 15 14.87 0.87 -5.17
CA VAL A 15 13.40 0.93 -5.08
C VAL A 15 12.92 -0.06 -4.01
N ARG A 16 12.15 0.44 -3.06
CA ARG A 16 11.50 -0.36 -2.00
C ARG A 16 10.00 -0.16 -2.01
N PHE A 17 9.26 -1.25 -1.88
CA PHE A 17 7.80 -1.30 -1.87
C PHE A 17 7.29 -1.49 -0.44
N LEU A 18 6.30 -0.70 -0.04
CA LEU A 18 5.72 -0.73 1.28
C LEU A 18 4.56 -1.73 1.33
N PHE A 19 4.62 -2.63 2.29
CA PHE A 19 3.54 -3.54 2.63
C PHE A 19 3.16 -3.41 4.10
N GLN A 20 1.96 -3.86 4.43
CA GLN A 20 1.54 -4.10 5.81
C GLN A 20 1.40 -5.60 6.09
N LYS A 21 1.56 -5.96 7.36
CA LYS A 21 1.23 -7.25 7.95
C LYS A 21 0.23 -7.03 9.08
N THR A 22 -0.48 -8.09 9.44
CA THR A 22 -1.41 -8.09 10.57
C THR A 22 -0.87 -8.94 11.71
N PHE A 23 -1.01 -8.47 12.95
CA PHE A 23 -0.69 -9.26 14.14
C PHE A 23 -1.67 -10.42 14.40
N THR A 24 -2.92 -10.29 13.94
CA THR A 24 -3.98 -11.28 14.19
C THR A 24 -4.85 -11.54 12.96
N GLY A 25 -5.55 -12.67 12.98
CA GLY A 25 -6.53 -13.06 11.96
C GLY A 25 -5.94 -13.72 10.71
N ARG A 26 -6.79 -13.92 9.69
CA ARG A 26 -6.48 -14.77 8.52
C ARG A 26 -5.35 -14.28 7.59
N LYS A 27 -4.85 -13.05 7.78
CA LYS A 27 -3.80 -12.46 6.93
C LYS A 27 -2.42 -12.47 7.61
N VAL A 28 -2.32 -12.99 8.83
CA VAL A 28 -1.04 -13.14 9.54
C VAL A 28 -0.04 -13.88 8.66
N GLY A 29 1.22 -13.45 8.70
CA GLY A 29 2.31 -14.02 7.91
C GLY A 29 2.35 -13.59 6.44
N HIS A 30 1.41 -12.75 5.97
CA HIS A 30 1.37 -12.30 4.58
C HIS A 30 1.76 -10.82 4.46
N LEU A 31 2.39 -10.47 3.33
CA LEU A 31 2.52 -9.09 2.86
C LEU A 31 1.22 -8.65 2.17
N ILE A 32 0.69 -7.50 2.57
CA ILE A 32 -0.63 -7.03 2.18
C ILE A 32 -0.50 -5.60 1.64
N ASP A 33 -1.24 -5.30 0.58
CA ASP A 33 -1.46 -3.95 0.06
C ASP A 33 -2.28 -3.08 1.04
N PHE A 34 -2.25 -1.77 0.86
CA PHE A 34 -3.16 -0.87 1.57
C PHE A 34 -4.44 -0.72 0.76
N GLY A 35 -5.54 -1.30 1.22
CA GLY A 35 -6.74 -1.35 0.39
C GLY A 35 -7.95 -2.08 0.93
N GLY A 36 -9.11 -1.60 0.51
CA GLY A 36 -10.43 -2.06 0.90
C GLY A 36 -11.49 -1.90 -0.19
N GLY A 37 -12.75 -1.88 0.23
CA GLY A 37 -13.90 -1.78 -0.66
C GLY A 37 -14.17 -0.32 -1.04
N LEU A 38 -14.83 -0.11 -2.19
CA LEU A 38 -15.34 1.22 -2.56
C LEU A 38 -16.34 1.71 -1.51
N GLY A 39 -16.22 2.97 -1.11
CA GLY A 39 -17.25 3.72 -0.42
C GLY A 39 -18.37 4.18 -1.35
N ALA A 40 -19.40 4.82 -0.78
CA ALA A 40 -20.51 5.34 -1.55
C ALA A 40 -20.04 6.51 -2.45
N GLY A 41 -20.16 6.34 -3.77
CA GLY A 41 -19.75 7.35 -4.76
C GLY A 41 -18.25 7.43 -5.03
N GLU A 42 -17.42 6.62 -4.36
CA GLU A 42 -15.97 6.62 -4.56
C GLU A 42 -15.57 5.85 -5.82
N ASP A 43 -14.61 6.40 -6.57
CA ASP A 43 -13.89 5.67 -7.60
C ASP A 43 -12.75 4.80 -7.02
N TYR A 44 -12.04 4.06 -7.89
CA TYR A 44 -10.92 3.23 -7.47
C TYR A 44 -9.75 4.03 -6.88
N ARG A 45 -9.45 5.22 -7.43
CA ARG A 45 -8.33 6.05 -6.97
C ARG A 45 -8.66 6.65 -5.60
N GLU A 46 -9.85 7.23 -5.43
CA GLU A 46 -10.34 7.77 -4.17
C GLU A 46 -10.35 6.71 -3.07
N THR A 47 -10.82 5.50 -3.40
CA THR A 47 -10.78 4.35 -2.49
C THR A 47 -9.35 4.02 -2.06
N ALA A 48 -8.40 3.90 -2.99
CA ALA A 48 -7.02 3.56 -2.67
C ALA A 48 -6.34 4.63 -1.80
N ILE A 49 -6.63 5.91 -2.06
CA ILE A 49 -6.15 7.05 -1.26
C ILE A 49 -6.69 6.97 0.17
N ARG A 50 -8.01 6.87 0.33
CA ARG A 50 -8.65 6.78 1.66
C ARG A 50 -8.12 5.59 2.44
N GLU A 51 -8.10 4.42 1.83
CA GLU A 51 -7.67 3.18 2.50
C GLU A 51 -6.22 3.26 2.99
N PHE A 52 -5.31 3.87 2.23
CA PHE A 52 -3.95 4.09 2.71
C PHE A 52 -3.91 4.95 3.99
N VAL A 53 -4.61 6.09 3.96
CA VAL A 53 -4.66 7.03 5.10
C VAL A 53 -5.29 6.36 6.32
N GLU A 54 -6.36 5.61 6.12
CA GLU A 54 -7.08 4.91 7.19
C GLU A 54 -6.31 3.72 7.76
N GLU A 55 -5.67 2.90 6.92
CA GLU A 55 -4.94 1.71 7.36
C GLU A 55 -3.57 2.03 7.98
N THR A 56 -3.02 3.22 7.71
CA THR A 56 -1.85 3.75 8.43
C THR A 56 -2.24 4.51 9.71
N GLU A 57 -3.53 4.52 10.08
CA GLU A 57 -4.06 5.26 11.24
C GLU A 57 -3.57 6.73 11.26
N THR A 58 -3.46 7.33 10.06
CA THR A 58 -2.94 8.68 9.80
C THR A 58 -1.50 8.95 10.24
N MET A 59 -0.73 7.92 10.58
CA MET A 59 0.64 8.08 11.10
C MET A 59 1.68 8.40 10.03
N TYR A 60 1.47 8.00 8.78
CA TYR A 60 2.49 8.07 7.74
C TYR A 60 2.93 9.51 7.45
N PHE A 61 1.98 10.42 7.31
CA PHE A 61 2.22 11.84 7.06
C PHE A 61 2.05 12.74 8.30
N ALA A 62 1.93 12.14 9.50
CA ALA A 62 1.83 12.92 10.72
C ALA A 62 3.16 13.58 11.10
N ASN A 63 3.11 14.87 11.45
CA ASN A 63 4.25 15.57 12.06
C ASN A 63 4.57 15.00 13.46
N ASN A 64 3.53 14.71 14.25
CA ASN A 64 3.66 14.07 15.55
C ASN A 64 2.92 12.73 15.58
N ILE A 65 3.67 11.63 15.43
CA ILE A 65 3.12 10.28 15.36
C ILE A 65 2.37 9.91 16.65
N ARG A 66 2.81 10.38 17.82
CA ARG A 66 2.17 10.07 19.12
C ARG A 66 0.76 10.66 19.25
N GLN A 67 0.44 11.69 18.46
CA GLN A 67 -0.87 12.33 18.44
C GLN A 67 -1.74 11.89 17.26
N ALA A 68 -1.18 11.12 16.32
CA ALA A 68 -1.92 10.63 15.17
C ALA A 68 -3.09 9.74 15.60
N SER A 69 -4.25 9.94 15.02
CA SER A 69 -5.40 9.09 15.27
C SER A 69 -6.30 9.18 14.05
N ARG A 70 -7.05 8.12 13.75
CA ARG A 70 -7.96 8.11 12.60
C ARG A 70 -9.27 8.83 12.93
N THR A 71 -9.17 10.16 13.10
CA THR A 71 -10.34 11.06 13.14
C THR A 71 -10.77 11.43 11.73
N LEU A 72 -12.02 11.88 11.57
CA LEU A 72 -12.51 12.35 10.28
C LEU A 72 -11.67 13.52 9.74
N GLU A 73 -11.25 14.42 10.62
CA GLU A 73 -10.43 15.59 10.27
C GLU A 73 -9.03 15.18 9.80
N SER A 74 -8.33 14.32 10.54
CA SER A 74 -6.99 13.88 10.17
C SER A 74 -6.97 13.11 8.85
N VAL A 75 -7.99 12.28 8.59
CA VAL A 75 -8.16 11.59 7.31
C VAL A 75 -8.36 12.62 6.18
N ARG A 76 -9.28 13.57 6.37
CA ARG A 76 -9.53 14.65 5.38
C ARG A 76 -8.29 15.49 5.09
N ASN A 77 -7.46 15.76 6.10
CA ASN A 77 -6.25 16.56 5.95
C ASN A 77 -5.14 15.83 5.19
N GLN A 78 -5.11 14.50 5.24
CA GLN A 78 -4.07 13.71 4.55
C GLN A 78 -4.48 13.22 3.15
N ILE A 79 -5.78 13.12 2.85
CA ILE A 79 -6.26 12.74 1.51
C ILE A 79 -5.62 13.61 0.40
N PRO A 80 -5.57 14.95 0.49
CA PRO A 80 -4.94 15.80 -0.53
C PRO A 80 -3.45 15.52 -0.73
N ILE A 81 -2.73 15.17 0.35
CA ILE A 81 -1.29 14.84 0.29
C ILE A 81 -1.10 13.59 -0.58
N VAL A 82 -1.86 12.54 -0.28
CA VAL A 82 -1.77 11.28 -1.03
C VAL A 82 -2.29 11.44 -2.46
N ALA A 83 -3.36 12.21 -2.66
CA ALA A 83 -3.87 12.54 -3.99
C ALA A 83 -2.82 13.24 -4.86
N ALA A 84 -2.01 14.16 -4.29
CA ALA A 84 -0.93 14.80 -5.01
C ALA A 84 0.16 13.80 -5.45
N LEU A 85 0.51 12.82 -4.62
CA LEU A 85 1.44 11.74 -4.97
C LEU A 85 0.90 10.86 -6.10
N PHE A 86 -0.39 10.54 -6.06
CA PHE A 86 -1.08 9.82 -7.13
C PHE A 86 -1.05 10.60 -8.44
N ASN A 87 -1.36 11.90 -8.39
CA ASN A 87 -1.37 12.76 -9.57
C ASN A 87 0.03 12.87 -10.17
N LYS A 88 1.06 13.10 -9.36
CA LYS A 88 2.45 13.17 -9.82
C LYS A 88 2.88 11.85 -10.48
N THR A 89 2.68 10.72 -9.80
CA THR A 89 3.15 9.43 -10.29
C THR A 89 2.42 9.01 -11.57
N LEU A 90 1.09 9.09 -11.58
CA LEU A 90 0.27 8.60 -12.69
C LEU A 90 0.20 9.58 -13.88
N ALA A 91 0.63 10.83 -13.71
CA ALA A 91 0.85 11.73 -14.84
C ALA A 91 2.07 11.30 -15.68
N ALA A 92 3.13 10.82 -15.02
CA ALA A 92 4.32 10.31 -15.69
C ALA A 92 4.14 8.85 -16.16
N HIS A 93 3.49 8.01 -15.33
CA HIS A 93 3.34 6.58 -15.58
C HIS A 93 1.88 6.14 -15.35
N PRO A 94 0.97 6.41 -16.31
CA PRO A 94 -0.44 6.07 -16.17
C PRO A 94 -0.70 4.55 -16.09
N ASP A 95 0.26 3.73 -16.52
CA ASP A 95 0.25 2.28 -16.55
C ASP A 95 0.74 1.62 -15.25
N TRP A 96 1.22 2.39 -14.26
CA TRP A 96 1.63 1.87 -12.95
C TRP A 96 0.43 1.53 -12.04
N CYS A 97 -0.42 0.66 -12.56
CA CYS A 97 -1.53 0.06 -11.85
C CYS A 97 -1.89 -1.31 -12.43
N CYS A 98 -2.28 -2.23 -11.55
CA CYS A 98 -2.65 -3.59 -11.91
C CYS A 98 -4.11 -3.85 -11.55
N ARG A 99 -4.81 -4.60 -12.40
CA ARG A 99 -6.07 -5.23 -12.00
C ARG A 99 -5.78 -6.55 -11.32
N ARG A 100 -6.71 -7.03 -10.52
CA ARG A 100 -6.66 -8.40 -10.02
C ARG A 100 -7.24 -9.35 -11.06
N ALA A 101 -6.54 -10.46 -11.28
CA ALA A 101 -7.04 -11.55 -12.08
C ALA A 101 -8.45 -11.95 -11.59
N PRO A 102 -9.44 -12.12 -12.50
CA PRO A 102 -10.85 -12.26 -12.15
C PRO A 102 -11.13 -13.50 -11.29
N GLY A 103 -10.22 -14.50 -11.34
CA GLY A 103 -10.36 -15.76 -10.62
C GLY A 103 -11.50 -16.55 -11.25
N ASN A 104 -12.67 -16.59 -10.58
CA ASN A 104 -13.87 -17.21 -11.14
C ASN A 104 -14.47 -16.27 -12.20
N PRO A 105 -14.51 -16.66 -13.51
CA PRO A 105 -15.05 -15.82 -14.56
C PRO A 105 -16.53 -15.47 -14.38
N LEU A 106 -17.30 -16.31 -13.65
CA LEU A 106 -18.71 -16.10 -13.37
C LEU A 106 -18.95 -15.04 -12.28
N LYS A 107 -17.94 -14.77 -11.44
CA LYS A 107 -18.02 -13.79 -10.34
C LYS A 107 -16.69 -13.03 -10.23
N PRO A 108 -16.35 -12.19 -11.22
CA PRO A 108 -15.05 -11.54 -11.29
C PRO A 108 -14.88 -10.59 -10.10
N LYS A 109 -13.77 -10.71 -9.40
CA LYS A 109 -13.42 -9.76 -8.33
C LYS A 109 -12.80 -8.52 -8.93
N GLN A 110 -13.62 -7.50 -9.12
CA GLN A 110 -13.17 -6.20 -9.60
C GLN A 110 -12.31 -5.51 -8.54
N TRP A 111 -11.02 -5.41 -8.82
CA TRP A 111 -10.02 -4.80 -7.93
C TRP A 111 -8.92 -4.12 -8.76
N LYS A 112 -8.47 -2.95 -8.31
CA LYS A 112 -7.35 -2.21 -8.91
C LYS A 112 -6.33 -1.79 -7.84
N THR A 113 -5.07 -2.11 -8.04
CA THR A 113 -3.97 -1.67 -7.16
C THR A 113 -3.07 -0.71 -7.92
N TYR A 114 -2.73 0.43 -7.31
CA TYR A 114 -1.82 1.43 -7.86
C TYR A 114 -0.43 1.30 -7.25
N PHE A 115 0.61 1.56 -8.03
CA PHE A 115 1.99 1.68 -7.54
C PHE A 115 2.38 3.15 -7.57
N ILE A 116 2.54 3.74 -6.39
CA ILE A 116 2.66 5.20 -6.25
C ILE A 116 3.94 5.54 -5.51
N GLU A 117 4.67 6.53 -6.01
CA GLU A 117 5.90 6.99 -5.37
C GLU A 117 5.57 7.84 -4.14
N PHE A 118 6.14 7.46 -3.00
CA PHE A 118 5.97 8.11 -1.71
C PHE A 118 7.32 8.60 -1.19
N PRO A 119 7.34 9.70 -0.43
CA PRO A 119 8.54 10.09 0.30
C PRO A 119 8.91 8.98 1.29
N TYR A 120 10.21 8.73 1.46
CA TYR A 120 10.67 7.77 2.45
C TYR A 120 10.19 8.18 3.86
N ARG A 121 9.73 7.20 4.62
CA ARG A 121 9.36 7.33 6.02
C ARG A 121 10.02 6.20 6.81
N ASP A 122 10.67 6.55 7.91
CA ASP A 122 11.10 5.54 8.89
C ASP A 122 9.84 4.87 9.43
N ILE A 123 9.64 3.60 9.09
CA ILE A 123 8.49 2.81 9.52
C ILE A 123 8.71 2.20 10.91
N GLY A 124 9.94 2.20 11.43
CA GLY A 124 10.25 1.71 12.78
C GLY A 124 9.53 2.52 13.86
N VAL A 125 9.43 3.85 13.68
CA VAL A 125 8.64 4.71 14.58
C VAL A 125 7.15 4.39 14.54
N LEU A 126 6.58 4.07 13.37
CA LEU A 126 5.17 3.70 13.23
C LEU A 126 4.89 2.32 13.84
N ASN A 127 5.76 1.35 13.54
CA ASN A 127 5.65 -0.02 14.02
C ASN A 127 5.71 -0.07 15.54
N ARG A 128 6.59 0.72 16.18
CA ARG A 128 6.65 0.82 17.64
C ARG A 128 5.32 1.27 18.23
N GLU A 129 4.68 2.30 17.67
CA GLU A 129 3.41 2.81 18.19
C GLU A 129 2.29 1.76 18.12
N TRP A 130 2.23 0.96 17.06
CA TRP A 130 1.29 -0.17 17.00
C TRP A 130 1.69 -1.31 17.94
N GLU A 131 2.96 -1.68 18.00
CA GLU A 131 3.43 -2.79 18.83
C GLU A 131 3.16 -2.52 20.32
N THR A 132 3.45 -1.30 20.79
CA THR A 132 3.34 -0.93 22.20
C THR A 132 1.96 -0.40 22.62
N ASP A 133 0.96 -0.40 21.72
CA ASP A 133 -0.40 0.03 22.05
C ASP A 133 -1.11 -0.96 22.96
N THR A 134 -0.94 -0.77 24.27
CA THR A 134 -1.58 -1.55 25.33
C THR A 134 -2.92 -0.95 25.79
N VAL A 135 -3.16 0.33 25.47
CA VAL A 135 -4.35 1.09 25.89
C VAL A 135 -5.49 1.03 24.85
N GLY A 136 -5.26 0.40 23.70
CA GLY A 136 -6.26 0.24 22.66
C GLY A 136 -6.54 1.50 21.85
N ARG A 137 -5.53 2.37 21.69
CA ARG A 137 -5.59 3.57 20.84
C ARG A 137 -5.96 3.21 19.40
N PHE A 138 -5.45 2.10 18.88
CA PHE A 138 -5.67 1.66 17.52
C PHE A 138 -6.59 0.45 17.46
N LYS A 139 -7.78 0.63 16.86
CA LYS A 139 -8.73 -0.48 16.63
C LYS A 139 -8.12 -1.62 15.82
N LYS A 140 -7.18 -1.31 14.92
CA LYS A 140 -6.53 -2.24 14.00
C LYS A 140 -5.03 -1.97 13.99
N ARG A 141 -4.27 -2.80 14.69
CA ARG A 141 -2.80 -2.74 14.71
C ARG A 141 -2.19 -3.38 13.46
N ARG A 142 -1.08 -2.82 12.99
CA ARG A 142 -0.34 -3.27 11.79
C ARG A 142 1.16 -3.22 12.03
N GLU A 143 1.87 -3.96 11.20
CA GLU A 143 3.32 -3.86 11.07
C GLU A 143 3.62 -3.54 9.61
N LEU A 144 4.42 -2.52 9.37
CA LEU A 144 4.88 -2.14 8.04
C LEU A 144 6.21 -2.80 7.72
N ALA A 145 6.42 -3.09 6.44
CA ALA A 145 7.68 -3.61 5.93
C ALA A 145 8.01 -2.96 4.58
N TRP A 146 9.25 -2.46 4.46
CA TRP A 146 9.86 -2.14 3.16
C TRP A 146 10.45 -3.42 2.58
N VAL A 147 10.12 -3.74 1.34
CA VAL A 147 10.62 -4.89 0.58
C VAL A 147 11.30 -4.37 -0.67
N SER A 148 12.55 -4.77 -0.94
CA SER A 148 13.24 -4.28 -2.14
C SER A 148 12.57 -4.78 -3.42
N GLY A 149 12.78 -4.08 -4.54
CA GLY A 149 12.27 -4.52 -5.84
C GLY A 149 12.76 -5.92 -6.22
N SER A 150 14.04 -6.23 -5.94
CA SER A 150 14.63 -7.55 -6.20
C SER A 150 14.00 -8.63 -5.31
N GLU A 151 13.84 -8.37 -4.01
CA GLU A 151 13.18 -9.29 -3.09
C GLU A 151 11.72 -9.52 -3.47
N LEU A 152 10.98 -8.47 -3.84
CA LEU A 152 9.58 -8.58 -4.23
C LEU A 152 9.42 -9.43 -5.50
N LEU A 153 10.27 -9.23 -6.50
CA LEU A 153 10.29 -10.06 -7.72
C LEU A 153 10.60 -11.53 -7.39
N GLU A 154 11.54 -11.78 -6.49
CA GLU A 154 11.87 -13.13 -6.02
C GLU A 154 10.70 -13.78 -5.28
N ILE A 155 9.98 -13.01 -4.44
CA ILE A 155 8.77 -13.48 -3.78
C ILE A 155 7.71 -13.89 -4.81
N TYR A 156 7.46 -13.06 -5.84
CA TYR A 156 6.52 -13.41 -6.91
C TYR A 156 6.94 -14.67 -7.68
N ARG A 157 8.25 -14.91 -7.84
CA ARG A 157 8.81 -16.03 -8.60
C ARG A 157 8.78 -17.35 -7.81
N CYS A 158 9.21 -17.31 -6.55
CA CYS A 158 9.52 -18.52 -5.79
C CYS A 158 8.60 -18.78 -4.61
N THR A 159 8.05 -17.73 -3.99
CA THR A 159 7.19 -17.87 -2.79
C THR A 159 5.95 -16.98 -2.83
N PRO A 160 5.11 -17.05 -3.88
CA PRO A 160 3.97 -16.13 -4.06
C PRO A 160 2.92 -16.25 -2.95
N ASP A 161 2.92 -17.34 -2.18
CA ASP A 161 2.06 -17.51 -1.01
C ASP A 161 2.40 -16.59 0.17
N LYS A 162 3.60 -16.00 0.21
CA LYS A 162 3.92 -14.92 1.18
C LYS A 162 3.12 -13.65 0.90
N LEU A 163 2.63 -13.46 -0.32
CA LEU A 163 1.80 -12.33 -0.70
C LEU A 163 0.34 -12.67 -0.44
N TRP A 164 -0.41 -11.74 0.16
CA TRP A 164 -1.85 -11.92 0.30
C TRP A 164 -2.50 -12.09 -1.07
N LYS A 165 -3.57 -12.89 -1.15
CA LYS A 165 -4.27 -13.24 -2.40
C LYS A 165 -4.71 -12.05 -3.28
N ARG A 166 -4.73 -10.83 -2.77
CA ARG A 166 -5.02 -9.62 -3.58
C ARG A 166 -3.77 -9.15 -4.33
N VAL A 167 -2.60 -9.29 -3.72
CA VAL A 167 -1.30 -8.88 -4.25
C VAL A 167 -0.74 -9.95 -5.19
N ARG A 168 -0.76 -11.22 -4.78
CA ARG A 168 -0.22 -12.32 -5.62
C ARG A 168 -1.01 -12.59 -6.91
N GLN A 169 -2.22 -12.05 -7.02
CA GLN A 169 -3.13 -12.22 -8.16
C GLN A 169 -3.23 -10.94 -9.00
N LEU A 170 -2.35 -9.97 -8.80
CA LEU A 170 -2.28 -8.79 -9.65
C LEU A 170 -1.75 -9.17 -11.04
N GLU A 171 -2.48 -8.79 -12.08
CA GLU A 171 -2.09 -8.97 -13.46
C GLU A 171 -0.90 -8.07 -13.78
N ASN A 172 0.11 -8.61 -14.46
CA ASN A 172 1.33 -7.91 -14.88
C ASN A 172 2.15 -7.29 -13.73
N ALA A 173 1.99 -7.76 -12.49
CA ALA A 173 2.65 -7.15 -11.34
C ALA A 173 4.18 -7.17 -11.45
N LYS A 174 4.77 -8.27 -11.94
CA LYS A 174 6.23 -8.39 -12.10
C LYS A 174 6.74 -7.40 -13.13
N GLU A 175 6.03 -7.26 -14.25
CA GLU A 175 6.33 -6.35 -15.34
C GLU A 175 6.26 -4.89 -14.88
N THR A 176 5.22 -4.53 -14.11
CA THR A 176 5.12 -3.20 -13.48
C THR A 176 6.25 -2.94 -12.49
N ILE A 177 6.61 -3.90 -11.64
CA ILE A 177 7.72 -3.77 -10.69
C ILE A 177 9.06 -3.58 -11.42
N ILE A 178 9.31 -4.37 -12.47
CA ILE A 178 10.52 -4.23 -13.31
C ILE A 178 10.57 -2.84 -13.94
N SER A 179 9.45 -2.37 -14.52
CA SER A 179 9.34 -1.04 -15.12
C SER A 179 9.69 0.07 -14.10
N ILE A 180 9.14 0.01 -12.89
CA ILE A 180 9.44 0.97 -11.82
C ILE A 180 10.93 0.93 -11.43
N VAL A 181 11.50 -0.26 -11.23
CA VAL A 181 12.91 -0.42 -10.85
C VAL A 181 13.83 0.15 -11.93
N GLN A 182 13.55 -0.10 -13.20
CA GLN A 182 14.34 0.39 -14.32
C GLN A 182 14.23 1.91 -14.51
N ASP A 183 13.02 2.47 -14.38
CA ASP A 183 12.77 3.92 -14.43
C ASP A 183 13.58 4.65 -13.35
N LYS A 184 13.50 4.16 -12.10
CA LYS A 184 14.14 4.80 -10.95
C LYS A 184 15.63 4.54 -10.81
N ALA A 185 16.17 3.51 -11.46
CA ALA A 185 17.62 3.30 -11.53
C ALA A 185 18.31 4.23 -12.55
N SER A 186 17.54 4.86 -13.45
CA SER A 186 18.06 5.67 -14.56
C SER A 186 18.03 7.19 -14.30
N GLY A 187 17.53 7.63 -13.14
CA GLY A 187 17.40 9.04 -12.75
C GLY A 187 18.18 9.36 -11.49
#